data_AF-Q07RH3-F1
#
_entry.id   AF-Q07RH3-F1
#
_cell.length_a   1.000
_cell.length_b   1.000
_cell.length_c   1.000
_cell.angle_alpha   90.00
_cell.angle_beta   90.00
_cell.angle_gamma   90.00
#
_symmetry.space_group_name_H-M   'P 1'
#
loop_
_entity.id
_entity.type
_entity.pdbx_description
1 polymer ?
#
loop_
_entity_poly.entity_id
_entity_poly.type
_entity_poly.pdbx_seq_one_letter_code
_entity_poly.pdbx_strand_id
1 'polypeptide(L)'
;MSISLTERYRHKVKTPQELAELLGPPPRERKVIMCHGVFDVVHPGHVRHLLYAKSKADVLVCSLTADRHIAKGANRPHIPQELRAANLAAFEMVDYVVVDLNDKPLANLAIIQPDYFAKGFEYNAAGMPPKTAEEAAIVESYGGEMIFTPGDIVYSSSTLINLAPPSVQYEKLQLVMERYGFDFGDLHSTVDGMAGRKVHVVGDTIVDSYTQCAMIGGQTKTPTMSVLFERKQDFVGGAAVVAKHLRAAGADVTFTTVLGDDELNEFVSSDLDAVGVVSNVIVDATRPTVNKNAIVVGAYRLLKIDTLDNRSISDNILGEMTSAVANTDTEAVVYSDFRHGIFNRRTIPEFIRALPQNVYKVADSQVASRWGNITDFEGFDLITPNEREARFALGDQDTGVRPLASQLYDKAACKLLMLKLGERGMLVARTPDHESLDSFYVIDSFVDNLIDPVGAGDALLAYATLSMLVNGNDAIAGVLGAMAAACECEVDANVPITAEAMHRKIDLIEKHLNFG
;
A
#
# COMPACT_ATOMS: atom_id res chain seq x y z
N MET A 1 -6.32 21.83 17.13
CA MET A 1 -5.28 20.86 17.53
C MET A 1 -5.98 19.68 18.17
N SER A 2 -6.18 18.61 17.39
CA SER A 2 -6.53 17.30 17.94
C SER A 2 -5.42 16.89 18.91
N ILE A 3 -5.74 16.60 20.17
CA ILE A 3 -4.75 16.10 21.13
C ILE A 3 -4.46 14.66 20.71
N SER A 4 -3.23 14.38 20.27
CA SER A 4 -2.82 13.02 19.90
C SER A 4 -3.04 12.07 21.07
N LEU A 5 -3.84 11.01 20.83
CA LEU A 5 -4.20 10.03 21.84
C LEU A 5 -2.96 9.28 22.36
N THR A 6 -1.98 9.07 21.48
CA THR A 6 -0.68 8.46 21.81
C THR A 6 0.15 9.38 22.71
N GLU A 7 0.17 10.69 22.44
CA GLU A 7 0.94 11.66 23.24
C GLU A 7 0.36 11.81 24.66
N ARG A 8 -0.96 11.95 24.77
CA ARG A 8 -1.65 12.15 26.07
C ARG A 8 -1.38 11.02 27.07
N TYR A 9 -1.38 9.78 26.61
CA TYR A 9 -1.21 8.59 27.46
C TYR A 9 0.19 7.98 27.39
N ARG A 10 1.13 8.60 26.66
CA ARG A 10 2.54 8.15 26.54
C ARG A 10 3.20 7.89 27.89
N HIS A 11 2.84 8.65 28.92
CA HIS A 11 3.41 8.53 30.26
C HIS A 11 3.19 7.15 30.92
N LYS A 12 2.17 6.39 30.49
CA LYS A 12 1.92 5.00 30.96
C LYS A 12 2.62 3.94 30.11
N VAL A 13 3.06 4.27 28.90
CA VAL A 13 3.78 3.33 28.02
C VAL A 13 5.26 3.34 28.40
N LYS A 14 5.80 2.18 28.78
CA LYS A 14 7.14 2.02 29.32
C LYS A 14 7.86 0.84 28.66
N THR A 15 9.19 0.88 28.69
CA THR A 15 10.03 -0.29 28.39
C THR A 15 10.04 -1.26 29.58
N PRO A 16 10.35 -2.56 29.36
CA PRO A 16 10.46 -3.53 30.45
C PRO A 16 11.48 -3.12 31.52
N GLN A 17 12.60 -2.51 31.11
CA GLN A 17 13.65 -2.04 32.02
C GLN A 17 13.18 -0.87 32.88
N GLU A 18 12.54 0.14 32.28
CA GLU A 18 11.95 1.25 33.04
C GLU A 18 10.91 0.77 34.05
N LEU A 19 10.10 -0.24 33.69
CA LEU A 19 9.16 -0.82 34.65
C LEU A 19 9.84 -1.58 35.77
N ALA A 20 10.89 -2.38 35.48
CA ALA A 20 11.64 -3.06 36.52
C ALA A 20 12.26 -2.07 37.53
N GLU A 21 12.76 -0.94 37.03
CA GLU A 21 13.28 0.15 37.87
C GLU A 21 12.18 0.83 38.69
N LEU A 22 11.03 1.15 38.07
CA LEU A 22 9.90 1.82 38.74
C LEU A 22 9.22 0.93 39.79
N LEU A 23 9.14 -0.37 39.55
CA LEU A 23 8.42 -1.32 40.41
C LEU A 23 9.33 -1.94 41.48
N GLY A 24 10.65 -1.94 41.26
CA GLY A 24 11.63 -2.58 42.13
C GLY A 24 11.55 -4.12 42.12
N PRO A 25 12.49 -4.81 42.81
CA PRO A 25 12.50 -6.26 42.90
C PRO A 25 11.44 -6.79 43.89
N PRO A 26 10.93 -8.02 43.69
CA PRO A 26 10.12 -8.69 44.70
C PRO A 26 10.95 -9.08 45.95
N PRO A 27 10.34 -9.20 47.15
CA PRO A 27 8.92 -8.97 47.45
C PRO A 27 8.57 -7.48 47.56
N ARG A 28 7.43 -7.09 46.95
CA ARG A 28 6.96 -5.69 46.93
C ARG A 28 5.87 -5.43 47.97
N GLU A 29 5.84 -4.20 48.50
CA GLU A 29 4.70 -3.70 49.30
C GLU A 29 3.44 -3.56 48.45
N ARG A 30 3.57 -2.96 47.26
CA ARG A 30 2.49 -2.86 46.27
C ARG A 30 2.60 -4.03 45.31
N LYS A 31 1.61 -4.92 45.33
CA LYS A 31 1.58 -6.10 44.46
C LYS A 31 1.40 -5.69 43.00
N VAL A 32 2.12 -6.37 42.10
CA VAL A 32 2.06 -6.14 40.67
C VAL A 32 1.41 -7.33 39.98
N ILE A 33 0.42 -7.07 39.12
CA ILE A 33 -0.14 -8.07 38.21
C ILE A 33 0.13 -7.67 36.77
N MET A 34 0.47 -8.66 35.94
CA MET A 34 0.69 -8.47 34.52
C MET A 34 -0.31 -9.30 33.70
N CYS A 35 -0.94 -8.67 32.71
CA CYS A 35 -1.73 -9.34 31.67
C CYS A 35 -0.94 -9.32 30.36
N HIS A 36 -1.06 -10.36 29.53
CA HIS A 36 -0.44 -10.37 28.20
C HIS A 36 -1.41 -10.83 27.10
N GLY A 37 -1.41 -10.15 25.95
CA GLY A 37 -2.23 -10.53 24.81
C GLY A 37 -2.02 -9.64 23.58
N VAL A 38 -2.80 -9.89 22.52
CA VAL A 38 -2.76 -9.05 21.32
C VAL A 38 -3.58 -7.77 21.50
N PHE A 39 -4.74 -7.84 22.15
CA PHE A 39 -5.63 -6.67 22.34
C PHE A 39 -5.95 -5.91 21.03
N ASP A 40 -6.19 -6.64 19.93
CA ASP A 40 -6.39 -6.05 18.60
C ASP A 40 -7.58 -5.07 18.60
N VAL A 41 -8.76 -5.58 18.97
CA VAL A 41 -9.94 -4.78 19.28
C VAL A 41 -10.33 -5.05 20.72
N VAL A 42 -10.29 -4.03 21.56
CA VAL A 42 -10.71 -4.13 22.96
C VAL A 42 -12.24 -4.26 23.00
N HIS A 43 -12.73 -5.23 23.77
CA HIS A 43 -14.16 -5.52 23.92
C HIS A 43 -14.49 -5.77 25.40
N PRO A 44 -15.77 -5.89 25.80
CA PRO A 44 -16.14 -6.03 27.22
C PRO A 44 -15.46 -7.20 27.96
N GLY A 45 -15.09 -8.26 27.24
CA GLY A 45 -14.31 -9.38 27.79
C GLY A 45 -12.92 -8.95 28.28
N HIS A 46 -12.19 -8.17 27.47
CA HIS A 46 -10.92 -7.56 27.89
C HIS A 46 -11.10 -6.63 29.08
N VAL A 47 -12.12 -5.77 29.07
CA VAL A 47 -12.38 -4.84 30.18
C VAL A 47 -12.63 -5.61 31.49
N ARG A 48 -13.44 -6.67 31.48
CA ARG A 48 -13.67 -7.53 32.65
C ARG A 48 -12.41 -8.25 33.10
N HIS A 49 -11.62 -8.77 32.17
CA HIS A 49 -10.33 -9.42 32.45
C HIS A 49 -9.38 -8.45 33.18
N LEU A 50 -9.22 -7.22 32.66
CA LEU A 50 -8.35 -6.20 33.24
C LEU A 50 -8.86 -5.69 34.59
N LEU A 51 -10.18 -5.48 34.75
CA LEU A 51 -10.79 -5.12 36.03
C LEU A 51 -10.59 -6.19 37.10
N TYR A 52 -10.77 -7.47 36.73
CA TYR A 52 -10.52 -8.57 37.65
C TYR A 52 -9.04 -8.65 38.03
N ALA A 53 -8.13 -8.53 37.05
CA ALA A 53 -6.69 -8.51 37.32
C ALA A 53 -6.33 -7.38 38.29
N LYS A 54 -6.76 -6.14 38.01
CA LYS A 54 -6.54 -4.99 38.90
C LYS A 54 -7.11 -5.21 40.32
N SER A 55 -8.18 -5.98 40.49
CA SER A 55 -8.71 -6.29 41.83
C SER A 55 -7.79 -7.18 42.70
N LYS A 56 -6.78 -7.82 42.10
CA LYS A 56 -5.85 -8.73 42.78
C LYS A 56 -4.52 -8.09 43.16
N ALA A 57 -4.23 -6.89 42.67
CA ALA A 57 -2.93 -6.25 42.84
C ALA A 57 -3.04 -4.72 42.77
N ASP A 58 -2.12 -4.01 43.42
CA ASP A 58 -2.12 -2.55 43.47
C ASP A 58 -1.71 -1.89 42.14
N VAL A 59 -0.99 -2.63 41.29
CA VAL A 59 -0.48 -2.15 39.99
C VAL A 59 -0.79 -3.18 38.91
N LEU A 60 -1.44 -2.76 37.82
CA LEU A 60 -1.71 -3.55 36.62
C LEU A 60 -0.81 -3.10 35.46
N VAL A 61 0.00 -4.04 34.98
CA VAL A 61 0.82 -3.90 33.77
C VAL A 61 0.15 -4.67 32.62
N CYS A 62 -0.20 -3.98 31.54
CA CYS A 62 -0.68 -4.62 30.32
C CYS A 62 0.47 -4.78 29.32
N SER A 63 0.84 -6.00 29.01
CA SER A 63 1.80 -6.31 27.94
C SER A 63 1.06 -6.68 26.67
N LEU A 64 1.41 -6.06 25.54
CA LEU A 64 0.83 -6.37 24.24
C LEU A 64 1.87 -6.88 23.25
N THR A 65 1.52 -7.89 22.46
CA THR A 65 2.41 -8.43 21.42
C THR A 65 2.65 -7.38 20.32
N ALA A 66 3.91 -7.13 19.94
CA ALA A 66 4.27 -6.23 18.84
C ALA A 66 3.75 -6.72 17.48
N ASP A 67 3.52 -5.77 16.55
CA ASP A 67 2.87 -6.04 15.26
C ASP A 67 3.58 -7.13 14.45
N ARG A 68 4.92 -7.18 14.52
CA ARG A 68 5.74 -8.16 13.79
C ARG A 68 5.48 -9.62 14.14
N HIS A 69 4.96 -9.92 15.33
CA HIS A 69 4.75 -11.29 15.79
C HIS A 69 3.31 -11.79 15.59
N ILE A 70 2.46 -10.97 14.96
CA ILE A 70 1.04 -11.27 14.76
C ILE A 70 0.85 -11.73 13.32
N ALA A 71 1.01 -13.04 13.07
CA ALA A 71 0.92 -13.63 11.72
C ALA A 71 -0.38 -14.39 11.43
N LYS A 72 -1.26 -14.60 12.42
CA LYS A 72 -2.49 -15.39 12.25
C LYS A 72 -3.64 -14.55 11.69
N GLY A 73 -3.93 -14.72 10.40
CA GLY A 73 -5.05 -14.08 9.70
C GLY A 73 -4.56 -13.11 8.63
N ALA A 74 -5.27 -13.03 7.50
CA ALA A 74 -4.77 -12.37 6.29
C ALA A 74 -4.47 -10.86 6.43
N ASN A 75 -4.92 -10.20 7.50
CA ASN A 75 -4.78 -8.76 7.74
C ASN A 75 -4.62 -8.46 9.24
N ARG A 76 -3.69 -9.15 9.92
CA ARG A 76 -3.45 -8.98 11.37
C ARG A 76 -2.06 -8.43 11.65
N PRO A 77 -1.91 -7.54 12.66
CA PRO A 77 -2.99 -6.93 13.45
C PRO A 77 -3.79 -5.90 12.64
N HIS A 78 -5.06 -5.68 13.00
CA HIS A 78 -5.90 -4.67 12.35
C HIS A 78 -5.59 -3.27 12.90
N ILE A 79 -5.38 -3.17 14.21
CA ILE A 79 -5.00 -1.94 14.90
C ILE A 79 -3.49 -1.94 15.17
N PRO A 80 -2.74 -0.92 14.69
CA PRO A 80 -1.31 -0.78 14.97
C PRO A 80 -1.00 -0.80 16.48
N GLN A 81 0.16 -1.34 16.84
CA GLN A 81 0.56 -1.49 18.25
C GLN A 81 0.52 -0.18 19.06
N GLU A 82 0.79 0.98 18.44
CA GLU A 82 0.76 2.29 19.10
C GLU A 82 -0.66 2.66 19.53
N LEU A 83 -1.65 2.43 18.68
CA LEU A 83 -3.06 2.64 19.03
C LEU A 83 -3.54 1.61 20.04
N ARG A 84 -3.13 0.34 19.91
CA ARG A 84 -3.43 -0.68 20.94
C ARG A 84 -2.85 -0.29 22.29
N ALA A 85 -1.61 0.21 22.33
CA ALA A 85 -0.94 0.66 23.54
C ALA A 85 -1.66 1.86 24.15
N ALA A 86 -1.99 2.87 23.34
CA ALA A 86 -2.66 4.08 23.80
C ALA A 86 -4.10 3.79 24.27
N ASN A 87 -4.83 2.90 23.61
CA ASN A 87 -6.14 2.41 24.04
C ASN A 87 -6.07 1.71 25.40
N LEU A 88 -5.08 0.85 25.62
CA LEU A 88 -4.89 0.20 26.92
C LEU A 88 -4.50 1.22 28.00
N ALA A 89 -3.62 2.16 27.68
CA ALA A 89 -3.18 3.20 28.60
C ALA A 89 -4.31 4.18 28.98
N ALA A 90 -5.29 4.39 28.09
CA ALA A 90 -6.45 5.21 28.36
C ALA A 90 -7.37 4.64 29.45
N PHE A 91 -7.35 3.32 29.69
CA PHE A 91 -8.13 2.72 30.77
C PHE A 91 -7.62 3.15 32.14
N GLU A 92 -8.55 3.54 33.01
CA GLU A 92 -8.26 3.98 34.38
C GLU A 92 -7.58 2.88 35.19
N MET A 93 -8.02 1.61 35.05
CA MET A 93 -7.47 0.49 35.81
C MET A 93 -6.06 0.07 35.38
N VAL A 94 -5.57 0.51 34.21
CA VAL A 94 -4.24 0.16 33.68
C VAL A 94 -3.24 1.21 34.13
N ASP A 95 -2.25 0.81 34.93
CA ASP A 95 -1.20 1.72 35.40
C ASP A 95 -0.10 1.89 34.35
N TYR A 96 0.31 0.78 33.73
CA TYR A 96 1.37 0.77 32.72
C TYR A 96 1.09 -0.17 31.55
N VAL A 97 1.67 0.16 30.39
CA VAL A 97 1.61 -0.63 29.17
C VAL A 97 3.02 -0.91 28.65
N VAL A 98 3.29 -2.14 28.22
CA VAL A 98 4.54 -2.56 27.57
C VAL A 98 4.22 -3.17 26.22
N VAL A 99 4.96 -2.77 25.18
CA VAL A 99 4.96 -3.46 23.88
C VAL A 99 6.03 -4.56 23.92
N ASP A 100 5.59 -5.81 23.80
CA ASP A 100 6.46 -6.98 23.79
C ASP A 100 7.07 -7.19 22.42
N LEU A 101 8.38 -7.00 22.35
CA LEU A 101 9.17 -7.13 21.15
C LEU A 101 9.45 -8.60 20.77
N ASN A 102 9.04 -9.57 21.59
CA ASN A 102 9.19 -11.02 21.35
C ASN A 102 7.84 -11.68 21.03
N ASP A 103 7.89 -12.90 20.49
CA ASP A 103 6.69 -13.70 20.16
C ASP A 103 5.95 -14.21 21.42
N LYS A 104 6.67 -14.31 22.55
CA LYS A 104 6.20 -14.75 23.86
C LYS A 104 6.67 -13.81 24.96
N PRO A 105 5.91 -13.67 26.06
CA PRO A 105 6.23 -12.74 27.15
C PRO A 105 7.35 -13.18 28.09
N LEU A 106 8.12 -14.21 27.75
CA LEU A 106 9.09 -14.84 28.65
C LEU A 106 10.16 -13.86 29.13
N ALA A 107 10.73 -13.07 28.22
CA ALA A 107 11.75 -12.07 28.55
C ALA A 107 11.18 -10.96 29.45
N ASN A 108 9.99 -10.48 29.15
CA ASN A 108 9.32 -9.46 29.95
C ASN A 108 8.95 -9.97 31.35
N LEU A 109 8.51 -11.21 31.48
CA LEU A 109 8.26 -11.85 32.78
C LEU A 109 9.54 -11.96 33.62
N ALA A 110 10.67 -12.32 33.00
CA ALA A 110 11.95 -12.43 33.70
C ALA A 110 12.51 -11.07 34.15
N ILE A 111 12.26 -10.00 33.39
CA ILE A 111 12.71 -8.63 33.70
C ILE A 111 11.80 -7.96 34.73
N ILE A 112 10.49 -7.98 34.52
CA ILE A 112 9.51 -7.26 35.34
C ILE A 112 9.20 -8.02 36.64
N GLN A 113 9.25 -9.35 36.61
CA GLN A 113 8.95 -10.24 37.73
C GLN A 113 7.65 -9.85 38.47
N PRO A 114 6.49 -9.78 37.80
CA PRO A 114 5.22 -9.44 38.44
C PRO A 114 4.86 -10.46 39.52
N ASP A 115 4.27 -10.03 40.64
CA ASP A 115 3.80 -10.94 41.69
C ASP A 115 2.73 -11.90 41.15
N TYR A 116 1.92 -11.45 40.19
CA TYR A 116 0.88 -12.23 39.53
C TYR A 116 0.94 -12.13 38.02
N PHE A 117 0.72 -13.24 37.30
CA PHE A 117 0.52 -13.23 35.85
C PHE A 117 -0.87 -13.73 35.50
N ALA A 118 -1.69 -12.85 34.91
CA ALA A 118 -3.09 -13.10 34.63
C ALA A 118 -3.32 -13.59 33.19
N LYS A 119 -4.09 -14.67 33.04
CA LYS A 119 -4.58 -15.21 31.77
C LYS A 119 -6.11 -15.37 31.78
N GLY A 120 -6.71 -15.35 30.59
CA GLY A 120 -8.14 -15.61 30.43
C GLY A 120 -8.52 -17.06 30.75
N PHE A 121 -9.78 -17.30 31.14
CA PHE A 121 -10.31 -18.63 31.49
C PHE A 121 -10.19 -19.66 30.36
N GLU A 122 -10.22 -19.20 29.10
CA GLU A 122 -10.13 -20.01 27.89
C GLU A 122 -8.85 -20.87 27.84
N TYR A 123 -7.80 -20.47 28.56
CA TYR A 123 -6.52 -21.17 28.63
C TYR A 123 -6.49 -22.30 29.69
N ASN A 124 -7.52 -22.41 30.53
CA ASN A 124 -7.66 -23.47 31.53
C ASN A 124 -8.62 -24.59 31.05
N ALA A 125 -9.66 -24.23 30.29
CA ALA A 125 -10.74 -25.14 29.89
C ALA A 125 -10.33 -26.25 28.87
N ALA A 126 -9.22 -26.08 28.14
CA ALA A 126 -8.78 -27.00 27.09
C ALA A 126 -7.56 -27.87 27.47
N GLY A 127 -7.15 -27.86 28.76
CA GLY A 127 -5.86 -28.37 29.20
C GLY A 127 -4.76 -27.33 28.96
N MET A 128 -3.90 -27.11 29.96
CA MET A 128 -2.91 -26.02 29.94
C MET A 128 -2.02 -26.13 28.68
N PRO A 129 -2.09 -25.17 27.74
CA PRO A 129 -1.27 -25.22 26.54
C PRO A 129 0.22 -25.21 26.90
N PRO A 130 1.12 -25.85 26.11
CA PRO A 130 2.56 -25.87 26.41
C PRO A 130 3.16 -24.48 26.61
N LYS A 131 2.67 -23.49 25.85
CA LYS A 131 3.08 -22.08 26.00
C LYS A 131 2.76 -21.51 27.39
N THR A 132 1.63 -21.89 27.97
CA THR A 132 1.21 -21.44 29.31
C THR A 132 2.02 -22.11 30.41
N ALA A 133 2.52 -23.33 30.19
CA ALA A 133 3.42 -24.00 31.12
C ALA A 133 4.81 -23.35 31.18
N GLU A 134 5.36 -22.91 30.04
CA GLU A 134 6.63 -22.15 30.00
C GLU A 134 6.50 -20.81 30.75
N GLU A 135 5.40 -20.10 30.55
CA GLU A 135 5.09 -18.85 31.27
C GLU A 135 5.00 -19.09 32.79
N ALA A 136 4.28 -20.14 33.22
CA ALA A 136 4.13 -20.51 34.63
C ALA A 136 5.47 -20.85 35.28
N ALA A 137 6.33 -21.63 34.61
CA ALA A 137 7.64 -22.00 35.13
C ALA A 137 8.54 -20.78 35.41
N ILE A 138 8.49 -19.76 34.55
CA ILE A 138 9.23 -18.51 34.78
C ILE A 138 8.64 -17.76 35.98
N VAL A 139 7.31 -17.61 36.03
CA VAL A 139 6.62 -16.88 37.10
C VAL A 139 6.89 -17.52 38.47
N GLU A 140 6.81 -18.84 38.56
CA GLU A 140 7.07 -19.60 39.79
C GLU A 140 8.56 -19.55 40.19
N SER A 141 9.49 -19.44 39.24
CA SER A 141 10.94 -19.44 39.53
C SER A 141 11.42 -18.29 40.43
N TYR A 142 10.70 -17.16 40.43
CA TYR A 142 10.95 -16.02 41.30
C TYR A 142 9.86 -15.83 42.38
N GLY A 143 8.96 -16.81 42.53
CA GLY A 143 7.92 -16.83 43.56
C GLY A 143 6.63 -16.08 43.23
N GLY A 144 6.37 -15.75 41.96
CA GLY A 144 5.10 -15.23 41.49
C GLY A 144 4.05 -16.33 41.28
N GLU A 145 2.80 -15.93 41.04
CA GLU A 145 1.66 -16.87 40.86
C GLU A 145 0.85 -16.60 39.58
N MET A 146 0.42 -17.67 38.92
CA MET A 146 -0.50 -17.61 37.77
C MET A 146 -1.95 -17.43 38.23
N ILE A 147 -2.64 -16.40 37.74
CA ILE A 147 -4.06 -16.17 38.01
C ILE A 147 -4.89 -16.37 36.73
N PHE A 148 -5.98 -17.10 36.83
CA PHE A 148 -6.97 -17.21 35.75
C PHE A 148 -8.19 -16.36 36.06
N THR A 149 -8.55 -15.45 35.16
CA THR A 149 -9.74 -14.60 35.33
C THR A 149 -11.00 -15.37 34.98
N PRO A 150 -12.15 -15.10 35.62
CA PRO A 150 -13.43 -15.72 35.26
C PRO A 150 -13.77 -15.50 33.78
N GLY A 151 -14.28 -16.53 33.11
CA GLY A 151 -14.65 -16.47 31.70
C GLY A 151 -16.14 -16.18 31.53
N ASP A 152 -16.46 -15.19 30.71
CA ASP A 152 -17.78 -15.04 30.08
C ASP A 152 -17.64 -15.34 28.58
N ILE A 153 -18.70 -15.87 27.95
CA ILE A 153 -18.76 -16.01 26.49
C ILE A 153 -18.93 -14.62 25.88
N VAL A 154 -17.82 -13.93 25.61
CA VAL A 154 -17.78 -12.71 24.81
C VAL A 154 -16.97 -13.00 23.56
N TYR A 155 -17.45 -12.56 22.40
CA TYR A 155 -16.73 -12.72 21.13
C TYR A 155 -15.27 -12.28 21.25
N SER A 156 -14.35 -13.12 20.77
CA SER A 156 -12.94 -12.74 20.64
C SER A 156 -12.79 -11.53 19.71
N SER A 157 -11.71 -10.73 19.85
CA SER A 157 -11.40 -9.67 18.86
C SER A 157 -11.45 -10.21 17.42
N SER A 158 -11.05 -11.46 17.21
CA SER A 158 -11.13 -12.11 15.90
C SER A 158 -12.54 -12.25 15.37
N THR A 159 -13.46 -12.68 16.22
CA THR A 159 -14.86 -12.81 15.82
C THR A 159 -15.49 -11.45 15.56
N LEU A 160 -15.14 -10.43 16.35
CA LEU A 160 -15.62 -9.05 16.15
C LEU A 160 -15.09 -8.43 14.85
N ILE A 161 -13.79 -8.54 14.58
CA ILE A 161 -13.19 -8.04 13.34
C ILE A 161 -13.78 -8.76 12.12
N ASN A 162 -14.01 -10.07 12.20
CA ASN A 162 -14.64 -10.82 11.11
C ASN A 162 -16.12 -10.49 10.90
N LEU A 163 -16.82 -9.95 11.91
CA LEU A 163 -18.21 -9.49 11.80
C LEU A 163 -18.28 -8.13 11.10
N ALA A 164 -17.47 -7.17 11.56
CA ALA A 164 -17.31 -5.86 10.94
C ALA A 164 -15.99 -5.24 11.42
N PRO A 165 -14.96 -5.08 10.56
CA PRO A 165 -13.72 -4.44 10.95
C PRO A 165 -14.00 -2.96 11.28
N PRO A 166 -13.44 -2.41 12.38
CA PRO A 166 -13.60 -0.99 12.67
C PRO A 166 -12.89 -0.15 11.60
N SER A 167 -13.57 0.88 11.11
CA SER A 167 -12.94 1.88 10.24
C SER A 167 -12.04 2.77 11.08
N VAL A 168 -10.73 2.66 10.88
CA VAL A 168 -9.70 3.43 11.60
C VAL A 168 -8.68 4.05 10.62
N GLN A 169 -9.10 4.25 9.37
CA GLN A 169 -8.22 4.66 8.28
C GLN A 169 -7.58 6.03 8.53
N TYR A 170 -8.34 6.98 9.10
CA TYR A 170 -7.87 8.33 9.38
C TYR A 170 -6.95 8.37 10.61
N GLU A 171 -7.22 7.55 11.62
CA GLU A 171 -6.36 7.39 12.79
C GLU A 171 -5.03 6.73 12.41
N LYS A 172 -5.05 5.75 11.51
CA LYS A 172 -3.81 5.18 10.95
C LYS A 172 -3.03 6.22 10.16
N LEU A 173 -3.69 7.04 9.35
CA LEU A 173 -3.04 8.15 8.65
C LEU A 173 -2.40 9.13 9.65
N GLN A 174 -3.10 9.50 10.72
CA GLN A 174 -2.55 10.37 11.77
C GLN A 174 -1.28 9.77 12.39
N LEU A 175 -1.25 8.47 12.69
CA LEU A 175 -0.05 7.82 13.21
C LEU A 175 1.12 7.87 12.22
N VAL A 176 0.85 7.67 10.92
CA VAL A 176 1.87 7.75 9.87
C VAL A 176 2.45 9.17 9.81
N MET A 177 1.58 10.18 9.83
CA MET A 177 1.95 11.60 9.87
C MET A 177 2.80 11.94 11.10
N GLU A 178 2.37 11.52 12.29
CA GLU A 178 3.10 11.73 13.55
C GLU A 178 4.45 11.01 13.56
N ARG A 179 4.50 9.76 13.09
CA ARG A 179 5.73 8.95 13.08
C ARG A 179 6.78 9.53 12.14
N TYR A 180 6.37 9.97 10.95
CA TYR A 180 7.29 10.45 9.92
C TYR A 180 7.40 11.99 9.89
N GLY A 181 6.77 12.68 10.83
CA GLY A 181 6.97 14.09 11.11
C GLY A 181 6.49 15.02 9.99
N PHE A 182 5.27 14.80 9.49
CA PHE A 182 4.64 15.68 8.50
C PHE A 182 3.17 15.94 8.83
N ASP A 183 2.62 17.05 8.33
CA ASP A 183 1.22 17.42 8.50
C ASP A 183 0.48 17.67 7.16
N PHE A 184 -0.78 18.09 7.22
CA PHE A 184 -1.57 18.38 6.01
C PHE A 184 -0.97 19.55 5.22
N GLY A 185 -0.33 20.53 5.87
CA GLY A 185 0.38 21.62 5.21
C GLY A 185 1.59 21.13 4.39
N ASP A 186 2.31 20.12 4.89
CA ASP A 186 3.36 19.44 4.12
C ASP A 186 2.80 18.73 2.87
N LEU A 187 1.60 18.13 2.97
CA LEU A 187 0.92 17.52 1.83
C LEU A 187 0.55 18.57 0.76
N HIS A 188 -0.07 19.69 1.18
CA HIS A 188 -0.42 20.80 0.27
C HIS A 188 0.84 21.38 -0.41
N SER A 189 1.86 21.72 0.38
CA SER A 189 3.10 22.30 -0.16
C SER A 189 3.86 21.34 -1.09
N THR A 190 3.73 20.03 -0.85
CA THR A 190 4.30 19.02 -1.76
C THR A 190 3.58 19.01 -3.10
N VAL A 191 2.25 19.07 -3.11
CA VAL A 191 1.44 19.18 -4.34
C VAL A 191 1.79 20.46 -5.10
N ASP A 192 1.89 21.61 -4.41
CA ASP A 192 2.31 22.87 -5.03
C ASP A 192 3.71 22.79 -5.65
N GLY A 193 4.63 22.08 -4.99
CA GLY A 193 6.01 21.88 -5.43
C GLY A 193 6.19 20.95 -6.64
N MET A 194 5.13 20.25 -7.07
CA MET A 194 5.16 19.38 -8.26
C MET A 194 5.25 20.17 -9.56
N ALA A 195 4.78 21.42 -9.55
CA ALA A 195 4.77 22.28 -10.72
C ALA A 195 6.19 22.50 -11.27
N GLY A 196 6.37 22.24 -12.57
CA GLY A 196 7.65 22.42 -13.27
C GLY A 196 8.70 21.34 -13.02
N ARG A 197 8.38 20.27 -12.26
CA ARG A 197 9.28 19.12 -12.15
C ARG A 197 9.41 18.41 -13.50
N LYS A 198 10.62 18.04 -13.88
CA LYS A 198 10.88 17.41 -15.18
C LYS A 198 10.85 15.90 -15.06
N VAL A 199 9.94 15.25 -15.79
CA VAL A 199 9.78 13.80 -15.79
C VAL A 199 9.77 13.26 -17.21
N HIS A 200 10.55 12.21 -17.47
CA HIS A 200 10.57 11.51 -18.74
C HIS A 200 9.90 10.14 -18.59
N VAL A 201 8.73 9.98 -19.21
CA VAL A 201 8.02 8.69 -19.25
C VAL A 201 8.45 7.93 -20.51
N VAL A 202 8.70 6.64 -20.37
CA VAL A 202 8.96 5.73 -21.49
C VAL A 202 8.09 4.50 -21.34
N GLY A 203 7.35 4.14 -22.40
CA GLY A 203 6.59 2.92 -22.36
C GLY A 203 5.60 2.73 -23.50
N ASP A 204 4.85 1.64 -23.38
CA ASP A 204 3.87 1.22 -24.37
C ASP A 204 2.64 2.14 -24.31
N THR A 205 2.27 2.74 -25.43
CA THR A 205 0.98 3.43 -25.56
C THR A 205 -0.08 2.45 -26.02
N ILE A 206 -1.27 2.53 -25.43
CA ILE A 206 -2.42 1.70 -25.77
C ILE A 206 -3.57 2.63 -26.13
N VAL A 207 -4.30 2.36 -27.20
CA VAL A 207 -5.59 2.99 -27.45
C VAL A 207 -6.69 2.02 -27.02
N ASP A 208 -7.41 2.37 -25.96
CA ASP A 208 -8.60 1.63 -25.54
C ASP A 208 -9.82 2.16 -26.30
N SER A 209 -10.46 1.27 -27.07
CA SER A 209 -11.64 1.61 -27.87
C SER A 209 -12.89 0.98 -27.28
N TYR A 210 -13.99 1.74 -27.21
CA TYR A 210 -15.32 1.22 -26.95
C TYR A 210 -16.18 1.35 -28.20
N THR A 211 -16.49 0.20 -28.80
CA THR A 211 -17.46 0.12 -29.89
C THR A 211 -18.83 -0.16 -29.28
N GLN A 212 -19.64 0.87 -29.15
CA GLN A 212 -21.01 0.77 -28.66
C GLN A 212 -21.92 0.21 -29.74
N CYS A 213 -22.70 -0.79 -29.35
CA CYS A 213 -23.63 -1.48 -30.21
C CYS A 213 -24.99 -1.70 -29.55
N ALA A 214 -26.02 -1.93 -30.36
CA ALA A 214 -27.32 -2.44 -29.92
C ALA A 214 -27.47 -3.93 -30.23
N MET A 215 -28.12 -4.68 -29.33
CA MET A 215 -28.41 -6.09 -29.57
C MET A 215 -29.48 -6.22 -30.67
N ILE A 216 -29.17 -6.91 -31.76
CA ILE A 216 -30.18 -7.25 -32.79
C ILE A 216 -30.82 -8.59 -32.46
N GLY A 217 -30.01 -9.59 -32.13
CA GLY A 217 -30.41 -10.99 -31.96
C GLY A 217 -29.43 -11.93 -32.65
N GLY A 218 -29.52 -13.23 -32.38
CA GLY A 218 -28.67 -14.22 -33.05
C GLY A 218 -28.56 -15.52 -32.30
N GLN A 219 -29.28 -16.54 -32.80
CA GLN A 219 -29.01 -18.00 -32.68
C GLN A 219 -29.76 -18.80 -33.78
N THR A 220 -30.36 -18.16 -34.78
CA THR A 220 -31.25 -18.84 -35.75
C THR A 220 -30.52 -19.53 -36.90
N LYS A 221 -29.33 -19.05 -37.28
CA LYS A 221 -28.50 -19.64 -38.37
C LYS A 221 -27.14 -20.14 -37.87
N THR A 222 -26.53 -19.43 -36.94
CA THR A 222 -25.30 -19.83 -36.23
C THR A 222 -25.44 -19.41 -34.77
N PRO A 223 -24.72 -20.05 -33.81
CA PRO A 223 -24.73 -19.64 -32.41
C PRO A 223 -23.86 -18.38 -32.18
N THR A 224 -24.09 -17.35 -32.99
CA THR A 224 -23.33 -16.09 -32.98
C THR A 224 -24.28 -14.93 -32.78
N MET A 225 -23.93 -14.02 -31.87
CA MET A 225 -24.68 -12.80 -31.64
C MET A 225 -24.47 -11.83 -32.80
N SER A 226 -25.55 -11.20 -33.29
CA SER A 226 -25.47 -10.05 -34.20
C SER A 226 -25.79 -8.78 -33.42
N VAL A 227 -24.93 -7.77 -33.61
CA VAL A 227 -25.05 -6.47 -32.97
C VAL A 227 -24.99 -5.38 -34.04
N LEU A 228 -25.72 -4.28 -33.83
CA LEU A 228 -25.72 -3.10 -34.69
C LEU A 228 -24.67 -2.12 -34.17
N PHE A 229 -23.72 -1.70 -34.99
CA PHE A 229 -22.79 -0.62 -34.65
C PHE A 229 -23.55 0.70 -34.45
N GLU A 230 -23.29 1.39 -33.35
CA GLU A 230 -23.87 2.72 -33.07
C GLU A 230 -22.79 3.81 -33.11
N ARG A 231 -21.74 3.65 -32.31
CA ARG A 231 -20.62 4.60 -32.24
C ARG A 231 -19.34 3.92 -31.76
N LYS A 232 -18.20 4.54 -32.04
CA LYS A 232 -16.90 4.19 -31.49
C LYS A 232 -16.34 5.38 -30.71
N GLN A 233 -15.74 5.11 -29.55
CA GLN A 233 -15.02 6.11 -28.78
C GLN A 233 -13.65 5.56 -28.41
N ASP A 234 -12.61 6.34 -28.66
CA ASP A 234 -11.21 5.96 -28.45
C ASP A 234 -10.63 6.79 -27.30
N PHE A 235 -9.80 6.14 -26.47
CA PHE A 235 -9.15 6.71 -25.30
C PHE A 235 -7.66 6.37 -25.32
N VAL A 236 -6.82 7.35 -24.99
CA VAL A 236 -5.38 7.14 -24.83
C VAL A 236 -5.12 6.51 -23.46
N GLY A 237 -4.47 5.35 -23.49
CA GLY A 237 -4.19 4.43 -22.39
C GLY A 237 -2.70 4.05 -22.32
N GLY A 238 -2.36 3.14 -21.41
CA GLY A 238 -0.99 2.67 -21.24
C GLY A 238 -0.08 3.72 -20.58
N ALA A 239 1.20 3.75 -20.96
CA ALA A 239 2.18 4.67 -20.39
C ALA A 239 1.85 6.15 -20.64
N ALA A 240 1.06 6.43 -21.69
CA ALA A 240 0.58 7.76 -22.00
C ALA A 240 -0.30 8.34 -20.87
N VAL A 241 -1.08 7.51 -20.17
CA VAL A 241 -1.90 7.97 -19.04
C VAL A 241 -1.02 8.42 -17.88
N VAL A 242 0.04 7.67 -17.57
CA VAL A 242 1.02 8.08 -16.55
C VAL A 242 1.59 9.46 -16.89
N ALA A 243 1.94 9.70 -18.16
CA ALA A 243 2.40 11.01 -18.63
C ALA A 243 1.33 12.10 -18.47
N LYS A 244 0.06 11.79 -18.75
CA LYS A 244 -1.07 12.71 -18.56
C LYS A 244 -1.31 13.05 -17.08
N HIS A 245 -1.22 12.09 -16.16
CA HIS A 245 -1.32 12.36 -14.72
C HIS A 245 -0.21 13.27 -14.23
N LEU A 246 1.04 12.98 -14.60
CA LEU A 246 2.19 13.80 -14.25
C LEU A 246 2.00 15.24 -14.76
N ARG A 247 1.52 15.39 -16.00
CA ARG A 247 1.26 16.71 -16.58
C ARG A 247 0.11 17.45 -15.88
N ALA A 248 -0.97 16.75 -15.55
CA ALA A 248 -2.11 17.33 -14.82
C ALA A 248 -1.75 17.76 -13.38
N ALA A 249 -0.77 17.10 -12.77
CA ALA A 249 -0.18 17.50 -11.49
C ALA A 249 0.71 18.77 -11.59
N GLY A 250 1.01 19.24 -12.81
CA GLY A 250 1.79 20.45 -13.07
C GLY A 250 3.23 20.22 -13.53
N ALA A 251 3.67 18.96 -13.68
CA ALA A 251 5.03 18.63 -14.12
C ALA A 251 5.25 18.97 -15.60
N ASP A 252 6.51 19.18 -15.98
CA ASP A 252 6.96 19.24 -17.36
C ASP A 252 7.34 17.83 -17.82
N VAL A 253 6.52 17.29 -18.73
CA VAL A 253 6.58 15.86 -19.09
C VAL A 253 7.07 15.68 -20.52
N THR A 254 8.13 14.91 -20.67
CA THR A 254 8.52 14.31 -21.95
C THR A 254 8.05 12.86 -21.98
N PHE A 255 7.48 12.39 -23.08
CA PHE A 255 7.01 11.01 -23.24
C PHE A 255 7.61 10.36 -24.48
N THR A 256 8.31 9.24 -24.33
CA THR A 256 8.84 8.46 -25.45
C THR A 256 8.10 7.14 -25.60
N THR A 257 7.62 6.86 -26.80
CA THR A 257 6.84 5.66 -27.11
C THR A 257 7.02 5.22 -28.57
N VAL A 258 6.45 4.08 -28.91
CA VAL A 258 6.44 3.53 -30.27
C VAL A 258 4.99 3.41 -30.74
N LEU A 259 4.68 3.98 -31.90
CA LEU A 259 3.35 3.93 -32.53
C LEU A 259 3.46 3.40 -33.96
N GLY A 260 2.35 2.91 -34.51
CA GLY A 260 2.25 2.51 -35.90
C GLY A 260 2.18 3.71 -36.85
N ASP A 261 2.30 3.44 -38.15
CA ASP A 261 1.98 4.41 -39.21
C ASP A 261 0.49 4.31 -39.57
N ASP A 262 -0.38 4.78 -38.67
CA ASP A 262 -1.83 4.64 -38.75
C ASP A 262 -2.60 5.83 -38.13
N GLU A 263 -3.92 5.89 -38.34
CA GLU A 263 -4.79 6.97 -37.82
C GLU A 263 -4.77 7.07 -36.29
N LEU A 264 -4.45 5.98 -35.59
CA LEU A 264 -4.38 5.98 -34.12
C LEU A 264 -3.14 6.70 -33.62
N ASN A 265 -2.05 6.71 -34.38
CA ASN A 265 -0.89 7.54 -34.09
C ASN A 265 -1.24 9.04 -34.10
N GLU A 266 -1.96 9.50 -35.14
CA GLU A 266 -2.40 10.89 -35.24
C GLU A 266 -3.33 11.27 -34.06
N PHE A 267 -4.25 10.36 -33.69
CA PHE A 267 -5.12 10.52 -32.54
C PHE A 267 -4.33 10.66 -31.22
N VAL A 268 -3.39 9.74 -30.96
CA VAL A 268 -2.56 9.77 -29.75
C VAL A 268 -1.72 11.04 -29.68
N SER A 269 -1.05 11.40 -30.78
CA SER A 269 -0.21 12.60 -30.83
C SER A 269 -1.03 13.87 -30.56
N SER A 270 -2.22 13.98 -31.16
CA SER A 270 -3.12 15.11 -30.94
C SER A 270 -3.65 15.20 -29.50
N ASP A 271 -3.97 14.05 -28.86
CA ASP A 271 -4.41 14.00 -27.46
C ASP A 271 -3.31 14.43 -26.49
N LEU A 272 -2.06 13.98 -26.73
CA LEU A 272 -0.90 14.35 -25.92
C LEU A 272 -0.55 15.85 -26.06
N ASP A 273 -0.59 16.38 -27.29
CA ASP A 273 -0.38 17.80 -27.55
C ASP A 273 -1.45 18.66 -26.87
N ALA A 274 -2.71 18.23 -26.88
CA ALA A 274 -3.83 18.95 -26.26
C ALA A 274 -3.68 19.13 -24.75
N VAL A 275 -3.00 18.20 -24.07
CA VAL A 275 -2.70 18.30 -22.62
C VAL A 275 -1.31 18.87 -22.34
N GLY A 276 -0.52 19.17 -23.38
CA GLY A 276 0.82 19.74 -23.27
C GLY A 276 1.90 18.77 -22.80
N VAL A 277 1.79 17.48 -23.12
CA VAL A 277 2.88 16.50 -22.96
C VAL A 277 3.78 16.57 -24.18
N VAL A 278 5.10 16.71 -24.00
CA VAL A 278 6.06 16.71 -25.10
C VAL A 278 6.32 15.27 -25.53
N SER A 279 5.75 14.85 -26.66
CA SER A 279 5.87 13.46 -27.13
C SER A 279 7.01 13.26 -28.14
N ASN A 280 7.90 12.31 -27.84
CA ASN A 280 8.90 11.75 -28.73
C ASN A 280 8.37 10.41 -29.30
N VAL A 281 7.51 10.48 -30.31
CA VAL A 281 6.93 9.31 -30.97
C VAL A 281 7.92 8.76 -32.00
N ILE A 282 8.27 7.48 -31.87
CA ILE A 282 9.02 6.74 -32.89
C ILE A 282 8.04 5.87 -33.67
N VAL A 283 7.94 6.10 -34.97
CA VAL A 283 6.97 5.41 -35.84
C VAL A 283 7.57 4.11 -36.37
N ASP A 284 6.89 2.98 -36.12
CA ASP A 284 7.24 1.67 -36.67
C ASP A 284 6.15 1.21 -37.65
N ALA A 285 6.38 1.46 -38.95
CA ALA A 285 5.46 1.08 -40.02
C ALA A 285 5.25 -0.45 -40.17
N THR A 286 5.99 -1.28 -39.43
CA THR A 286 5.85 -2.75 -39.49
C THR A 286 4.92 -3.33 -38.42
N ARG A 287 4.37 -2.49 -37.54
CA ARG A 287 3.38 -2.87 -36.52
C ARG A 287 2.25 -1.85 -36.43
N PRO A 288 1.04 -2.26 -36.01
CA PRO A 288 -0.02 -1.31 -35.70
C PRO A 288 0.22 -0.63 -34.35
N THR A 289 -0.33 0.58 -34.19
CA THR A 289 -0.56 1.16 -32.86
C THR A 289 -1.44 0.21 -32.04
N VAL A 290 -1.03 -0.06 -30.81
CA VAL A 290 -1.74 -1.04 -29.95
C VAL A 290 -3.15 -0.55 -29.70
N ASN A 291 -4.15 -1.31 -30.16
CA ASN A 291 -5.56 -1.01 -29.95
C ASN A 291 -6.27 -2.16 -29.26
N LYS A 292 -6.99 -1.85 -28.18
CA LYS A 292 -7.81 -2.82 -27.43
C LYS A 292 -9.27 -2.39 -27.51
N ASN A 293 -10.03 -3.02 -28.40
CA ASN A 293 -11.40 -2.64 -28.69
C ASN A 293 -12.43 -3.54 -28.00
N ALA A 294 -13.17 -3.01 -27.03
CA ALA A 294 -14.30 -3.69 -26.41
C ALA A 294 -15.61 -3.39 -27.17
N ILE A 295 -16.29 -4.44 -27.60
CA ILE A 295 -17.64 -4.37 -28.16
C ILE A 295 -18.65 -4.36 -27.00
N VAL A 296 -19.38 -3.26 -26.83
CA VAL A 296 -20.25 -3.02 -25.67
C VAL A 296 -21.70 -2.95 -26.11
N VAL A 297 -22.59 -3.61 -25.37
CA VAL A 297 -24.05 -3.55 -25.55
C VAL A 297 -24.72 -3.29 -24.21
N GLY A 298 -25.39 -2.15 -24.08
CA GLY A 298 -25.89 -1.69 -22.78
C GLY A 298 -24.74 -1.57 -21.78
N ALA A 299 -24.83 -2.28 -20.64
CA ALA A 299 -23.79 -2.33 -19.61
C ALA A 299 -22.79 -3.51 -19.78
N TYR A 300 -22.92 -4.31 -20.85
CA TYR A 300 -22.15 -5.54 -21.02
C TYR A 300 -21.06 -5.41 -22.08
N ARG A 301 -19.83 -5.79 -21.73
CA ARG A 301 -18.71 -5.98 -22.68
C ARG A 301 -18.81 -7.39 -23.25
N LEU A 302 -19.17 -7.52 -24.54
CA LEU A 302 -19.46 -8.81 -25.18
C LEU A 302 -18.20 -9.53 -25.70
N LEU A 303 -17.29 -8.77 -26.30
CA LEU A 303 -16.06 -9.27 -26.93
C LEU A 303 -15.01 -8.18 -26.86
N LYS A 304 -13.74 -8.56 -26.71
CA LYS A 304 -12.60 -7.68 -26.90
C LYS A 304 -11.81 -8.12 -28.13
N ILE A 305 -11.49 -7.18 -29.01
CA ILE A 305 -10.71 -7.36 -30.23
C ILE A 305 -9.44 -6.54 -30.08
N ASP A 306 -8.31 -7.21 -29.96
CA ASP A 306 -7.00 -6.56 -29.82
C ASP A 306 -6.28 -6.54 -31.17
N THR A 307 -5.90 -5.35 -31.63
CA THR A 307 -5.04 -5.14 -32.81
C THR A 307 -3.68 -4.68 -32.33
N LEU A 308 -2.71 -5.59 -32.31
CA LEU A 308 -1.41 -5.35 -31.68
C LEU A 308 -0.31 -6.24 -32.25
N ASP A 309 0.94 -5.85 -32.01
CA ASP A 309 2.14 -6.67 -32.23
C ASP A 309 3.01 -6.65 -30.98
N ASN A 310 3.18 -7.82 -30.36
CA ASN A 310 3.96 -7.96 -29.12
C ASN A 310 5.40 -8.44 -29.36
N ARG A 311 5.89 -8.44 -30.60
CA ARG A 311 7.30 -8.73 -30.89
C ARG A 311 8.17 -7.61 -30.31
N SER A 312 9.38 -7.97 -29.89
CA SER A 312 10.38 -6.97 -29.47
C SER A 312 10.54 -5.91 -30.56
N ILE A 313 10.73 -4.66 -30.14
CA ILE A 313 11.16 -3.58 -31.04
C ILE A 313 12.52 -3.93 -31.69
N SER A 314 12.77 -3.35 -32.87
CA SER A 314 14.03 -3.53 -33.62
C SER A 314 15.20 -2.84 -32.92
N ASP A 315 16.44 -3.20 -33.29
CA ASP A 315 17.64 -2.55 -32.74
C ASP A 315 17.74 -1.07 -33.11
N ASN A 316 17.21 -0.68 -34.27
CA ASN A 316 17.16 0.72 -34.67
C ASN A 316 16.24 1.53 -33.75
N ILE A 317 15.00 1.05 -33.53
CA ILE A 317 14.04 1.71 -32.64
C ILE A 317 14.58 1.74 -31.21
N LEU A 318 15.18 0.64 -30.74
CA LEU A 318 15.80 0.59 -29.42
C LEU A 318 16.92 1.65 -29.28
N GLY A 319 17.76 1.80 -30.30
CA GLY A 319 18.79 2.84 -30.36
C GLY A 319 18.24 4.26 -30.30
N GLU A 320 17.16 4.54 -31.04
CA GLU A 320 16.46 5.84 -31.01
C GLU A 320 15.86 6.11 -29.63
N MET A 321 15.16 5.14 -29.04
CA MET A 321 14.55 5.28 -27.71
C MET A 321 15.59 5.49 -26.62
N THR A 322 16.65 4.68 -26.59
CA THR A 322 17.74 4.82 -25.62
C THR A 322 18.49 6.14 -25.77
N SER A 323 18.68 6.62 -27.01
CA SER A 323 19.24 7.94 -27.26
C SER A 323 18.32 9.06 -26.76
N ALA A 324 17.00 8.94 -26.93
CA ALA A 324 16.04 9.89 -26.38
C ALA A 324 16.10 9.92 -24.85
N VAL A 325 16.18 8.77 -24.19
CA VAL A 325 16.34 8.68 -22.72
C VAL A 325 17.63 9.35 -22.26
N ALA A 326 18.76 9.08 -22.92
CA ALA A 326 20.06 9.61 -22.52
C ALA A 326 20.17 11.14 -22.71
N ASN A 327 19.49 11.69 -23.71
CA ASN A 327 19.62 13.09 -24.10
C ASN A 327 18.52 14.02 -23.53
N THR A 328 17.49 13.47 -22.88
CA THR A 328 16.42 14.27 -22.29
C THR A 328 16.84 14.77 -20.90
N ASP A 329 16.85 16.09 -20.71
CA ASP A 329 17.10 16.72 -19.41
C ASP A 329 15.88 16.49 -18.49
N THR A 330 16.06 15.69 -17.44
CA THR A 330 14.99 15.25 -16.56
C THR A 330 15.48 14.99 -15.14
N GLU A 331 14.57 15.09 -14.16
CA GLU A 331 14.84 14.74 -12.76
C GLU A 331 14.47 13.27 -12.46
N ALA A 332 13.48 12.73 -13.19
CA ALA A 332 13.07 11.32 -13.09
C ALA A 332 12.87 10.67 -14.46
N VAL A 333 13.08 9.35 -14.52
CA VAL A 333 12.71 8.52 -15.65
C VAL A 333 11.74 7.43 -15.17
N VAL A 334 10.56 7.37 -15.79
CA VAL A 334 9.51 6.39 -15.47
C VAL A 334 9.39 5.39 -16.60
N TYR A 335 9.71 4.12 -16.32
CA TYR A 335 9.48 3.01 -17.23
C TYR A 335 8.15 2.33 -16.90
N SER A 336 7.20 2.44 -17.83
CA SER A 336 5.86 1.89 -17.68
C SER A 336 5.62 0.78 -18.71
N ASP A 337 5.71 -0.46 -18.25
CA ASP A 337 5.72 -1.67 -19.08
C ASP A 337 4.35 -2.36 -19.13
N PHE A 338 3.76 -2.39 -20.32
CA PHE A 338 2.51 -3.12 -20.62
C PHE A 338 2.73 -4.35 -21.50
N ARG A 339 4.00 -4.74 -21.71
CA ARG A 339 4.45 -5.93 -22.46
C ARG A 339 4.03 -5.95 -23.94
N HIS A 340 4.06 -4.80 -24.60
CA HIS A 340 3.80 -4.66 -26.05
C HIS A 340 5.06 -4.52 -26.92
N GLY A 341 6.24 -4.79 -26.34
CA GLY A 341 7.47 -5.06 -27.10
C GLY A 341 8.62 -4.09 -26.82
N ILE A 342 8.34 -2.94 -26.17
CA ILE A 342 9.38 -1.98 -25.75
C ILE A 342 10.25 -2.60 -24.65
N PHE A 343 9.64 -3.12 -23.58
CA PHE A 343 10.36 -3.73 -22.46
C PHE A 343 10.28 -5.25 -22.49
N ASN A 344 11.45 -5.87 -22.44
CA ASN A 344 11.63 -7.31 -22.27
C ASN A 344 13.08 -7.58 -21.83
N ARG A 345 13.42 -8.84 -21.53
CA ARG A 345 14.76 -9.25 -21.07
C ARG A 345 15.92 -8.81 -21.96
N ARG A 346 15.67 -8.56 -23.26
CA ARG A 346 16.68 -8.08 -24.21
C ARG A 346 16.86 -6.56 -24.16
N THR A 347 15.76 -5.81 -24.03
CA THR A 347 15.76 -4.35 -24.17
C THR A 347 15.95 -3.62 -22.85
N ILE A 348 15.44 -4.17 -21.74
CA ILE A 348 15.54 -3.55 -20.41
C ILE A 348 16.99 -3.23 -20.02
N PRO A 349 17.99 -4.13 -20.21
CA PRO A 349 19.38 -3.79 -19.91
C PRO A 349 19.93 -2.61 -20.71
N GLU A 350 19.51 -2.42 -21.97
CA GLU A 350 19.91 -1.25 -22.77
C GLU A 350 19.28 0.03 -22.22
N PHE A 351 18.01 -0.02 -21.86
CA PHE A 351 17.31 1.10 -21.22
C PHE A 351 17.94 1.48 -19.89
N ILE A 352 18.32 0.51 -19.05
CA ILE A 352 19.01 0.77 -17.79
C ILE A 352 20.36 1.44 -18.03
N ARG A 353 21.12 0.99 -19.04
CA ARG A 353 22.42 1.59 -19.41
C ARG A 353 22.30 3.00 -19.98
N ALA A 354 21.17 3.33 -20.59
CA ALA A 354 20.90 4.63 -21.19
C ALA A 354 20.42 5.69 -20.18
N LEU A 355 20.03 5.31 -18.96
CA LEU A 355 19.57 6.24 -17.94
C LEU A 355 20.65 7.30 -17.63
N PRO A 356 20.31 8.59 -17.59
CA PRO A 356 21.25 9.63 -17.21
C PRO A 356 21.77 9.45 -15.77
N GLN A 357 22.92 10.04 -15.47
CA GLN A 357 23.44 10.03 -14.09
C GLN A 357 22.55 10.87 -13.17
N ASN A 358 22.32 10.39 -11.95
CA ASN A 358 21.56 11.07 -10.88
C ASN A 358 20.06 11.31 -11.14
N VAL A 359 19.42 10.57 -12.04
CA VAL A 359 17.96 10.60 -12.18
C VAL A 359 17.29 9.67 -11.17
N TYR A 360 16.09 10.04 -10.73
CA TYR A 360 15.22 9.16 -9.96
C TYR A 360 14.58 8.11 -10.88
N LYS A 361 14.85 6.83 -10.63
CA LYS A 361 14.47 5.71 -11.50
C LYS A 361 13.19 5.07 -10.99
N VAL A 362 12.16 5.06 -11.83
CA VAL A 362 10.84 4.53 -11.47
C VAL A 362 10.41 3.45 -12.47
N ALA A 363 9.85 2.34 -11.99
CA ALA A 363 9.33 1.30 -12.85
C ALA A 363 7.98 0.73 -12.37
N ASP A 364 7.11 0.45 -13.34
CA ASP A 364 5.89 -0.35 -13.16
C ASP A 364 5.80 -1.35 -14.33
N SER A 365 5.48 -2.61 -14.03
CA SER A 365 5.42 -3.68 -15.04
C SER A 365 4.19 -4.53 -14.82
N GLN A 366 3.22 -4.39 -15.73
CA GLN A 366 1.89 -4.94 -15.55
C GLN A 366 1.78 -6.40 -15.95
N VAL A 367 0.93 -7.14 -15.22
CA VAL A 367 0.53 -8.51 -15.56
C VAL A 367 -0.94 -8.52 -16.00
N ALA A 368 -1.15 -8.52 -17.32
CA ALA A 368 -2.47 -8.52 -17.97
C ALA A 368 -2.68 -9.79 -18.82
N SER A 369 -2.92 -9.63 -20.13
CA SER A 369 -2.94 -10.75 -21.09
C SER A 369 -1.53 -11.30 -21.35
N ARG A 370 -0.50 -10.53 -21.01
CA ARG A 370 0.91 -10.90 -21.02
C ARG A 370 1.55 -10.64 -19.67
N TRP A 371 2.72 -11.23 -19.49
CA TRP A 371 3.36 -11.35 -18.21
C TRP A 371 4.52 -10.37 -18.07
N GLY A 372 4.24 -9.26 -17.40
CA GLY A 372 5.21 -8.36 -16.75
C GLY A 372 6.13 -9.10 -15.80
N ASN A 373 7.32 -8.55 -15.56
CA ASN A 373 8.17 -9.00 -14.47
C ASN A 373 8.93 -7.79 -13.93
N ILE A 374 8.40 -7.22 -12.85
CA ILE A 374 8.97 -6.03 -12.22
C ILE A 374 10.41 -6.26 -11.73
N THR A 375 10.81 -7.50 -11.46
CA THR A 375 12.19 -7.82 -11.03
C THR A 375 13.20 -7.72 -12.18
N ASP A 376 12.76 -7.50 -13.42
CA ASP A 376 13.67 -7.20 -14.53
C ASP A 376 14.24 -5.76 -14.40
N PHE A 377 13.58 -4.89 -13.62
CA PHE A 377 13.98 -3.49 -13.36
C PHE A 377 14.82 -3.38 -12.07
N GLU A 378 16.00 -4.00 -12.09
CA GLU A 378 16.88 -4.09 -10.92
C GLU A 378 17.46 -2.72 -10.52
N GLY A 379 17.48 -2.42 -9.21
CA GLY A 379 18.16 -1.23 -8.67
C GLY A 379 17.40 0.09 -8.90
N PHE A 380 16.09 0.01 -9.13
CA PHE A 380 15.22 1.19 -9.29
C PHE A 380 14.93 1.86 -7.94
N ASP A 381 14.73 3.17 -7.95
CA ASP A 381 14.47 3.94 -6.75
C ASP A 381 13.03 3.71 -6.24
N LEU A 382 12.06 3.61 -7.15
CA LEU A 382 10.66 3.30 -6.85
C LEU A 382 10.12 2.22 -7.79
N ILE A 383 9.45 1.21 -7.21
CA ILE A 383 8.59 0.29 -7.94
C ILE A 383 7.21 0.19 -7.31
N THR A 384 6.16 0.03 -8.13
CA THR A 384 4.77 0.06 -7.66
C THR A 384 3.90 -1.14 -8.06
N PRO A 385 4.37 -2.40 -8.01
CA PRO A 385 3.56 -3.54 -8.43
C PRO A 385 2.30 -3.71 -7.58
N ASN A 386 1.26 -4.31 -8.13
CA ASN A 386 0.15 -4.87 -7.36
C ASN A 386 0.48 -6.29 -6.84
N GLU A 387 -0.34 -6.81 -5.93
CA GLU A 387 -0.13 -8.16 -5.37
C GLU A 387 -0.06 -9.25 -6.44
N ARG A 388 -0.87 -9.17 -7.50
CA ARG A 388 -0.86 -10.17 -8.58
C ARG A 388 0.47 -10.15 -9.34
N GLU A 389 0.99 -8.97 -9.63
CA GLU A 389 2.30 -8.76 -10.27
C GLU A 389 3.44 -9.25 -9.38
N ALA A 390 3.40 -8.93 -8.08
CA ALA A 390 4.38 -9.37 -7.11
C ALA A 390 4.44 -10.91 -7.00
N ARG A 391 3.27 -11.56 -6.83
CA ARG A 391 3.16 -13.02 -6.78
C ARG A 391 3.65 -13.68 -8.06
N PHE A 392 3.29 -13.10 -9.20
CA PHE A 392 3.75 -13.60 -10.49
C PHE A 392 5.28 -13.50 -10.64
N ALA A 393 5.87 -12.35 -10.30
CA ALA A 393 7.31 -12.10 -10.39
C ALA A 393 8.14 -13.00 -9.46
N LEU A 394 7.58 -13.39 -8.32
CA LEU A 394 8.21 -14.28 -7.35
C LEU A 394 7.92 -15.77 -7.61
N GLY A 395 6.86 -16.08 -8.38
CA GLY A 395 6.35 -17.45 -8.47
C GLY A 395 5.72 -17.92 -7.15
N ASP A 396 5.09 -17.00 -6.42
CA ASP A 396 4.54 -17.23 -5.07
C ASP A 396 3.00 -17.32 -5.08
N GLN A 397 2.44 -18.24 -4.31
CA GLN A 397 0.98 -18.43 -4.19
C GLN A 397 0.44 -18.23 -2.77
N ASP A 398 1.23 -18.52 -1.75
CA ASP A 398 0.73 -18.75 -0.39
C ASP A 398 1.32 -17.78 0.64
N THR A 399 2.39 -17.06 0.30
CA THR A 399 3.08 -16.22 1.28
C THR A 399 2.21 -15.02 1.69
N GLY A 400 2.26 -14.68 2.97
CA GLY A 400 1.61 -13.47 3.49
C GLY A 400 2.15 -12.21 2.82
N VAL A 401 1.36 -11.13 2.83
CA VAL A 401 1.67 -9.90 2.08
C VAL A 401 3.02 -9.27 2.49
N ARG A 402 3.33 -9.23 3.80
CA ARG A 402 4.59 -8.64 4.28
C ARG A 402 5.83 -9.42 3.81
N PRO A 403 5.96 -10.75 4.05
CA PRO A 403 7.10 -11.49 3.53
C PRO A 403 7.17 -11.51 2.00
N LEU A 404 6.01 -11.47 1.30
CA LEU A 404 5.96 -11.30 -0.16
C LEU A 404 6.62 -9.97 -0.59
N ALA A 405 6.27 -8.87 0.07
CA ALA A 405 6.85 -7.55 -0.19
C ALA A 405 8.36 -7.53 0.08
N SER A 406 8.82 -8.11 1.19
CA SER A 406 10.25 -8.22 1.53
C SER A 406 11.03 -9.00 0.47
N GLN A 407 10.53 -10.17 0.06
CA GLN A 407 11.17 -10.97 -0.99
C GLN A 407 11.23 -10.22 -2.33
N LEU A 408 10.18 -9.47 -2.67
CA LEU A 408 10.14 -8.69 -3.90
C LEU A 408 11.12 -7.52 -3.85
N TYR A 409 11.16 -6.81 -2.73
CA TYR A 409 12.09 -5.72 -2.47
C TYR A 409 13.54 -6.18 -2.68
N ASP A 410 13.91 -7.31 -2.07
CA ASP A 410 15.26 -7.87 -2.18
C ASP A 410 15.57 -8.35 -3.59
N LYS A 411 14.62 -9.05 -4.24
CA LYS A 411 14.82 -9.60 -5.59
C LYS A 411 14.91 -8.53 -6.66
N ALA A 412 14.18 -7.42 -6.52
CA ALA A 412 14.27 -6.27 -7.41
C ALA A 412 15.43 -5.33 -7.05
N ALA A 413 16.06 -5.50 -5.88
CA ALA A 413 17.06 -4.59 -5.33
C ALA A 413 16.62 -3.11 -5.36
N CYS A 414 15.32 -2.86 -5.19
CA CYS A 414 14.76 -1.50 -5.23
C CYS A 414 15.05 -0.75 -3.91
N LYS A 415 14.92 0.58 -3.94
CA LYS A 415 15.03 1.40 -2.71
C LYS A 415 13.69 1.65 -2.02
N LEU A 416 12.62 1.67 -2.78
CA LEU A 416 11.26 1.88 -2.29
C LEU A 416 10.30 1.00 -3.09
N LEU A 417 9.53 0.18 -2.37
CA LEU A 417 8.47 -0.65 -2.94
C LEU A 417 7.13 -0.17 -2.39
N MET A 418 6.23 0.28 -3.26
CA MET A 418 4.83 0.53 -2.90
C MET A 418 3.95 -0.59 -3.48
N LEU A 419 3.67 -1.61 -2.66
CA LEU A 419 2.87 -2.76 -3.05
C LEU A 419 1.38 -2.44 -2.98
N LYS A 420 0.72 -2.36 -4.14
CA LYS A 420 -0.71 -2.03 -4.26
C LYS A 420 -1.58 -3.24 -3.89
N LEU A 421 -2.54 -3.06 -2.97
CA LEU A 421 -3.39 -4.13 -2.42
C LEU A 421 -4.89 -3.95 -2.72
N GLY A 422 -5.24 -3.04 -3.64
CA GLY A 422 -6.62 -2.74 -4.05
C GLY A 422 -7.37 -2.00 -2.94
N GLU A 423 -8.57 -2.45 -2.61
CA GLU A 423 -9.41 -1.87 -1.53
C GLU A 423 -8.73 -1.87 -0.15
N ARG A 424 -7.73 -2.74 0.05
CA ARG A 424 -6.92 -2.79 1.28
C ARG A 424 -5.85 -1.70 1.36
N GLY A 425 -5.77 -0.81 0.37
CA GLY A 425 -4.77 0.25 0.28
C GLY A 425 -3.44 -0.26 -0.26
N MET A 426 -2.35 0.03 0.44
CA MET A 426 -1.01 -0.40 0.05
C MET A 426 -0.06 -0.63 1.23
N LEU A 427 0.98 -1.43 0.98
CA LEU A 427 2.11 -1.62 1.87
C LEU A 427 3.35 -0.98 1.25
N VAL A 428 4.02 -0.11 1.99
CA VAL A 428 5.25 0.54 1.55
C VAL A 428 6.44 -0.05 2.28
N ALA A 429 7.41 -0.62 1.56
CA ALA A 429 8.65 -1.18 2.10
C ALA A 429 9.85 -0.31 1.70
N ARG A 430 10.72 0.03 2.66
CA ARG A 430 11.71 1.13 2.54
C ARG A 430 13.17 0.73 2.79
N THR A 431 13.42 -0.42 3.39
CA THR A 431 14.76 -0.84 3.82
C THR A 431 14.94 -2.34 3.69
N PRO A 432 16.16 -2.82 3.39
CA PRO A 432 16.48 -4.24 3.38
C PRO A 432 16.46 -4.89 4.78
N ASP A 433 16.47 -4.10 5.86
CA ASP A 433 16.30 -4.63 7.22
C ASP A 433 14.81 -4.86 7.52
N HIS A 434 14.28 -5.98 7.03
CA HIS A 434 12.86 -6.36 7.14
C HIS A 434 12.37 -6.61 8.58
N GLU A 435 13.29 -6.67 9.56
CA GLU A 435 12.98 -6.88 10.98
C GLU A 435 12.82 -5.56 11.76
N SER A 436 13.31 -4.44 11.21
CA SER A 436 13.13 -3.10 11.77
C SER A 436 11.64 -2.72 11.83
N LEU A 437 11.25 -1.98 12.88
CA LEU A 437 9.88 -1.47 13.03
C LEU A 437 9.49 -0.47 11.94
N ASP A 438 10.48 0.19 11.33
CA ASP A 438 10.29 1.15 10.24
C ASP A 438 10.58 0.55 8.86
N SER A 439 10.66 -0.79 8.78
CA SER A 439 10.92 -1.49 7.52
C SER A 439 9.80 -1.38 6.50
N PHE A 440 8.57 -1.24 7.00
CA PHE A 440 7.38 -1.00 6.21
C PHE A 440 6.35 -0.20 7.01
N TYR A 441 5.40 0.38 6.29
CA TYR A 441 4.17 0.94 6.84
C TYR A 441 3.01 0.66 5.88
N VAL A 442 1.78 0.79 6.37
CA VAL A 442 0.57 0.51 5.61
C VAL A 442 -0.25 1.79 5.53
N ILE A 443 -0.79 2.06 4.34
CA ILE A 443 -1.73 3.14 4.08
C ILE A 443 -3.02 2.50 3.58
N ASP A 444 -4.14 2.77 4.25
CA ASP A 444 -5.46 2.30 3.83
C ASP A 444 -5.94 3.04 2.56
N SER A 445 -6.99 2.54 1.92
CA SER A 445 -7.64 3.23 0.81
C SER A 445 -8.39 4.47 1.30
N PHE A 446 -8.33 5.56 0.53
CA PHE A 446 -9.09 6.80 0.78
C PHE A 446 -10.28 6.97 -0.18
N VAL A 447 -10.76 5.88 -0.78
CA VAL A 447 -11.92 5.89 -1.68
C VAL A 447 -13.21 5.98 -0.87
N ASP A 448 -13.99 7.03 -1.12
CA ASP A 448 -15.29 7.27 -0.50
C ASP A 448 -16.43 6.70 -1.36
N ASN A 449 -16.39 6.92 -2.68
CA ASN A 449 -17.42 6.47 -3.61
C ASN A 449 -16.80 5.86 -4.88
N LEU A 450 -16.65 4.54 -4.90
CA LEU A 450 -16.07 3.81 -6.02
C LEU A 450 -16.94 3.91 -7.28
N ILE A 451 -16.36 4.43 -8.37
CA ILE A 451 -16.96 4.48 -9.71
C ILE A 451 -16.22 3.52 -10.66
N ASP A 452 -14.92 3.75 -10.91
CA ASP A 452 -14.08 2.91 -11.77
C ASP A 452 -12.65 2.80 -11.21
N PRO A 453 -12.14 1.61 -10.84
CA PRO A 453 -10.78 1.46 -10.32
C PRO A 453 -9.68 1.45 -11.40
N VAL A 454 -10.04 1.51 -12.69
CA VAL A 454 -9.06 1.51 -13.79
C VAL A 454 -8.21 2.79 -13.74
N GLY A 455 -6.89 2.67 -13.85
CA GLY A 455 -5.97 3.83 -13.84
C GLY A 455 -5.48 4.24 -12.44
N ALA A 456 -6.09 3.75 -11.36
CA ALA A 456 -5.70 4.13 -10.00
C ALA A 456 -4.22 3.85 -9.67
N GLY A 457 -3.66 2.79 -10.25
CA GLY A 457 -2.23 2.48 -10.13
C GLY A 457 -1.31 3.46 -10.87
N ASP A 458 -1.77 4.00 -12.00
CA ASP A 458 -1.04 4.97 -12.81
C ASP A 458 -1.02 6.35 -12.12
N ALA A 459 -2.15 6.75 -11.53
CA ALA A 459 -2.25 7.95 -10.70
C ALA A 459 -1.37 7.86 -9.45
N LEU A 460 -1.35 6.71 -8.76
CA LEU A 460 -0.47 6.46 -7.62
C LEU A 460 1.00 6.63 -8.00
N LEU A 461 1.42 5.98 -9.08
CA LEU A 461 2.79 6.04 -9.59
C LEU A 461 3.22 7.47 -9.89
N ALA A 462 2.36 8.23 -10.58
CA ALA A 462 2.63 9.61 -10.96
C ALA A 462 2.84 10.53 -9.75
N TYR A 463 1.90 10.52 -8.80
CA TYR A 463 1.96 11.38 -7.61
C TYR A 463 3.03 10.94 -6.61
N ALA A 464 3.29 9.65 -6.46
CA ALA A 464 4.40 9.15 -5.66
C ALA A 464 5.75 9.61 -6.24
N THR A 465 5.92 9.51 -7.57
CA THR A 465 7.13 9.96 -8.27
C THR A 465 7.39 11.45 -8.03
N LEU A 466 6.39 12.30 -8.27
CA LEU A 466 6.54 13.74 -8.10
C LEU A 466 6.80 14.13 -6.64
N SER A 467 6.11 13.49 -5.69
CA SER A 467 6.34 13.74 -4.26
C SER A 467 7.79 13.43 -3.85
N MET A 468 8.35 12.32 -4.34
CA MET A 468 9.76 11.96 -4.11
C MET A 468 10.73 12.99 -4.69
N LEU A 469 10.41 13.60 -5.84
CA LEU A 469 11.23 14.68 -6.42
C LEU A 469 11.15 15.99 -5.61
N VAL A 470 10.01 16.25 -4.96
CA VAL A 470 9.78 17.50 -4.23
C VAL A 470 10.50 17.51 -2.89
N ASN A 471 10.34 16.47 -2.07
CA ASN A 471 10.83 16.46 -0.69
C ASN A 471 11.61 15.19 -0.29
N GLY A 472 11.62 14.15 -1.13
CA GLY A 472 12.30 12.88 -0.84
C GLY A 472 11.70 12.08 0.33
N ASN A 473 10.54 12.48 0.86
CA ASN A 473 9.84 11.82 1.95
C ASN A 473 8.86 10.79 1.37
N ASP A 474 9.21 9.53 1.48
CA ASP A 474 8.40 8.42 0.98
C ASP A 474 7.04 8.26 1.70
N ALA A 475 6.91 8.71 2.95
CA ALA A 475 5.64 8.69 3.68
C ALA A 475 4.66 9.68 3.06
N ILE A 476 5.13 10.90 2.74
CA ILE A 476 4.35 11.87 1.97
C ILE A 476 4.04 11.32 0.57
N ALA A 477 5.03 10.74 -0.11
CA ALA A 477 4.82 10.16 -1.44
C ALA A 477 3.81 9.02 -1.45
N GLY A 478 3.83 8.17 -0.42
CA GLY A 478 2.84 7.13 -0.20
C GLY A 478 1.45 7.74 0.03
N VAL A 479 1.31 8.67 0.97
CA VAL A 479 -0.01 9.26 1.28
C VAL A 479 -0.61 9.95 0.06
N LEU A 480 0.17 10.79 -0.64
CA LEU A 480 -0.29 11.47 -1.86
C LEU A 480 -0.57 10.50 -3.00
N GLY A 481 0.24 9.44 -3.16
CA GLY A 481 -0.02 8.38 -4.13
C GLY A 481 -1.35 7.65 -3.86
N ALA A 482 -1.64 7.33 -2.60
CA ALA A 482 -2.92 6.71 -2.22
C ALA A 482 -4.12 7.65 -2.40
N MET A 483 -3.96 8.95 -2.09
CA MET A 483 -4.99 9.96 -2.32
C MET A 483 -5.26 10.17 -3.82
N ALA A 484 -4.22 10.15 -4.66
CA ALA A 484 -4.37 10.24 -6.12
C ALA A 484 -5.08 9.01 -6.68
N ALA A 485 -4.70 7.80 -6.24
CA ALA A 485 -5.40 6.56 -6.57
C ALA A 485 -6.89 6.63 -6.17
N ALA A 486 -7.19 7.23 -5.02
CA ALA A 486 -8.55 7.40 -4.56
C ALA A 486 -9.36 8.37 -5.43
N CYS A 487 -8.77 9.50 -5.82
CA CYS A 487 -9.40 10.45 -6.74
C CYS A 487 -9.74 9.78 -8.08
N GLU A 488 -8.83 8.94 -8.59
CA GLU A 488 -9.05 8.21 -9.84
C GLU A 488 -10.20 7.21 -9.73
N CYS A 489 -10.26 6.47 -8.62
CA CYS A 489 -11.34 5.52 -8.36
C CYS A 489 -12.74 6.18 -8.28
N GLU A 490 -12.80 7.49 -8.04
CA GLU A 490 -14.03 8.25 -7.78
C GLU A 490 -14.59 8.97 -9.02
N VAL A 491 -13.96 8.76 -10.17
CA VAL A 491 -14.40 9.29 -11.47
C VAL A 491 -14.63 8.17 -12.48
N ASP A 492 -15.37 8.47 -13.55
CA ASP A 492 -15.59 7.53 -14.65
C ASP A 492 -14.50 7.72 -15.70
N ALA A 493 -13.91 6.60 -16.15
CA ALA A 493 -12.75 6.55 -17.05
C ALA A 493 -11.46 7.14 -16.46
N ASN A 494 -10.38 7.01 -17.23
CA ASN A 494 -9.01 7.32 -16.83
C ASN A 494 -8.71 8.83 -16.97
N VAL A 495 -9.21 9.64 -16.03
CA VAL A 495 -9.19 11.12 -16.11
C VAL A 495 -7.99 11.68 -15.36
N PRO A 496 -7.09 12.44 -16.01
CA PRO A 496 -5.90 12.95 -15.34
C PRO A 496 -6.19 13.79 -14.08
N ILE A 497 -5.78 13.28 -12.92
CA ILE A 497 -5.90 13.97 -11.63
C ILE A 497 -5.06 15.25 -11.58
N THR A 498 -5.73 16.38 -11.37
CA THR A 498 -5.12 17.71 -11.26
C THR A 498 -4.64 18.03 -9.85
N ALA A 499 -3.70 18.96 -9.71
CA ALA A 499 -3.27 19.49 -8.41
C ALA A 499 -4.45 20.02 -7.57
N GLU A 500 -5.43 20.67 -8.20
CA GLU A 500 -6.65 21.16 -7.53
C GLU A 500 -7.50 20.00 -6.98
N ALA A 501 -7.63 18.90 -7.73
CA ALA A 501 -8.34 17.71 -7.25
C ALA A 501 -7.65 17.10 -6.03
N MET A 502 -6.31 17.08 -6.02
CA MET A 502 -5.55 16.62 -4.87
C MET A 502 -5.75 17.51 -3.65
N HIS A 503 -5.69 18.83 -3.78
CA HIS A 503 -5.96 19.73 -2.66
C HIS A 503 -7.36 19.50 -2.07
N ARG A 504 -8.38 19.37 -2.93
CA ARG A 504 -9.74 19.04 -2.45
C ARG A 504 -9.80 17.71 -1.70
N LYS A 505 -9.05 16.70 -2.14
CA LYS A 505 -8.98 15.40 -1.46
C LYS A 505 -8.28 15.50 -0.10
N ILE A 506 -7.18 16.26 -0.04
CA ILE A 506 -6.46 16.53 1.21
C ILE A 506 -7.39 17.26 2.21
N ASP A 507 -8.07 18.33 1.78
CA ASP A 507 -9.04 19.09 2.59
C ASP A 507 -10.17 18.20 3.11
N LEU A 508 -10.70 17.31 2.27
CA LEU A 508 -11.76 16.37 2.65
C LEU A 508 -11.28 15.44 3.76
N ILE A 509 -10.11 14.84 3.59
CA ILE A 509 -9.52 13.91 4.57
C ILE A 509 -9.17 14.63 5.88
N GLU A 510 -8.61 15.84 5.81
CA GLU A 510 -8.32 16.67 6.99
C GLU A 510 -9.62 16.99 7.76
N LYS A 511 -10.70 17.30 7.05
CA LYS A 511 -12.01 17.53 7.66
C LYS A 511 -12.54 16.27 8.35
N HIS A 512 -12.40 15.10 7.74
CA HIS A 512 -12.80 13.83 8.37
C HIS A 512 -11.99 13.55 9.64
N LEU A 513 -10.70 13.84 9.66
CA LEU A 513 -9.86 13.61 10.84
C LEU A 513 -10.18 14.58 11.98
N ASN A 514 -10.57 15.83 11.66
CA ASN A 514 -10.88 16.85 12.67
C ASN A 514 -12.33 16.78 13.21
N PHE A 515 -13.29 16.26 12.44
CA PHE A 515 -14.71 16.32 12.77
C PHE A 515 -15.47 14.97 12.68
N GLY A 516 -14.78 13.89 12.30
CA GLY A 516 -15.32 12.55 12.08
C GLY A 516 -15.54 11.74 13.35
#